data_AF-A0A935MIT0-F1
#
_entry.id   AF-A0A935MIT0-F1
#
_cell.length_a   1.000
_cell.length_b   1.000
_cell.length_c   1.000
_cell.angle_alpha   90.00
_cell.angle_beta   90.00
_cell.angle_gamma   90.00
#
_symmetry.space_group_name_H-M   'P 1'
#
loop_
_entity.id
_entity.type
_entity.pdbx_description
1 polymer ?
#
loop_
_entity_poly.entity_id
_entity_poly.type
_entity_poly.pdbx_seq_one_letter_code
_entity_poly.pdbx_strand_id
1 'polypeptide(L)'
;MKNTKKFGLAFLMLLLPALLFAQSIADEIISTQKQLAKIDSQRQILLANLEDFKLQKIRLDLVKIGLPQLGPGEVQVNHSAYILGFDPKYKTARWVAHIILPDVITGVVFRTNDFREDSSIATGSAVEADYFLKETQADSTVKYDGFGYDRGHLAPSADFRWSKRALSESYLYSNLSPQLAEFNRGSWGDLEDAIRGYVFRNPGTQLYIVTGPLLNETLPKIERGKNKLSIPQKFWKVALDLKHKKAIGFIMPNTVITSPIKSFAVTINEIEKQTGLNFFAHLTEAEQEELESQLNTSIWLPEANNADAEPLNQEKLPPGYFNTMVAKEWTNRRDEITVCGTVVGARVSKKGNILLNLDKQFPNQVFTVFIKKENIVNFNYKPEALLKGKIICAKGKVIDQSGVVTMYIENENAIRIQD
;
A
#
# COMPACT_ATOMS: atom_id res chain seq x y z
N MET A 1 -67.95 -17.42 -75.20
CA MET A 1 -67.98 -16.20 -74.37
C MET A 1 -66.82 -16.24 -73.38
N LYS A 2 -65.97 -15.20 -73.41
CA LYS A 2 -64.92 -14.78 -72.46
C LYS A 2 -63.97 -15.88 -71.93
N ASN A 3 -62.80 -15.98 -72.55
CA ASN A 3 -61.54 -15.41 -72.03
C ASN A 3 -61.11 -16.02 -70.69
N THR A 4 -60.07 -16.85 -70.72
CA THR A 4 -58.84 -16.56 -69.95
C THR A 4 -57.70 -17.45 -70.45
N LYS A 5 -56.65 -16.78 -70.89
CA LYS A 5 -55.44 -17.30 -71.54
C LYS A 5 -54.53 -18.02 -70.54
N LYS A 6 -53.80 -19.04 -70.99
CA LYS A 6 -52.51 -19.44 -70.39
C LYS A 6 -51.55 -20.03 -71.42
N PHE A 7 -50.27 -19.72 -71.18
CA PHE A 7 -49.02 -20.26 -71.72
C PHE A 7 -48.42 -19.67 -73.00
N GLY A 8 -47.17 -19.19 -72.83
CA GLY A 8 -46.28 -18.63 -73.84
C GLY A 8 -45.07 -17.98 -73.17
N LEU A 9 -44.15 -18.83 -72.70
CA LEU A 9 -42.89 -18.54 -72.00
C LEU A 9 -41.85 -17.94 -72.98
N ALA A 10 -41.13 -16.88 -72.63
CA ALA A 10 -39.72 -16.68 -73.01
C ALA A 10 -39.07 -15.43 -72.40
N PHE A 11 -38.02 -15.69 -71.62
CA PHE A 11 -36.77 -14.92 -71.51
C PHE A 11 -36.84 -13.44 -71.08
N LEU A 12 -36.70 -13.18 -69.78
CA LEU A 12 -36.02 -11.98 -69.31
C LEU A 12 -34.78 -12.40 -68.52
N MET A 13 -33.63 -11.94 -69.02
CA MET A 13 -32.29 -12.14 -68.50
C MET A 13 -32.16 -11.79 -67.01
N LEU A 14 -31.42 -12.64 -66.31
CA LEU A 14 -30.63 -12.35 -65.12
C LEU A 14 -29.97 -10.97 -65.20
N LEU A 15 -30.11 -10.19 -64.12
CA LEU A 15 -29.03 -9.48 -63.41
C LEU A 15 -29.68 -8.60 -62.33
N LEU A 16 -30.07 -9.20 -61.21
CA LEU A 16 -30.10 -8.45 -59.95
C LEU A 16 -28.64 -8.25 -59.54
N PRO A 17 -28.09 -7.02 -59.50
CA PRO A 17 -26.85 -6.82 -58.80
C PRO A 17 -27.18 -7.08 -57.32
N ALA A 18 -26.63 -8.16 -56.78
CA ALA A 18 -26.45 -8.27 -55.36
C ALA A 18 -25.61 -7.05 -54.96
N LEU A 19 -26.27 -6.00 -54.46
CA LEU A 19 -25.63 -4.92 -53.71
C LEU A 19 -25.13 -5.55 -52.41
N LEU A 20 -24.05 -6.32 -52.52
CA LEU A 20 -23.12 -6.54 -51.43
C LEU A 20 -22.51 -5.17 -51.19
N PHE A 21 -23.13 -4.39 -50.31
CA PHE A 21 -22.47 -3.25 -49.70
C PHE A 21 -21.24 -3.84 -48.98
N ALA A 22 -20.09 -3.82 -49.64
CA ALA A 22 -18.82 -4.07 -49.01
C ALA A 22 -18.68 -3.01 -47.93
N GLN A 23 -18.81 -3.44 -46.67
CA GLN A 23 -18.62 -2.56 -45.52
C GLN A 23 -17.24 -1.91 -45.67
N SER A 24 -17.18 -0.59 -45.65
CA SER A 24 -15.89 0.07 -45.89
C SER A 24 -14.94 -0.24 -44.73
N ILE A 25 -13.63 -0.22 -44.97
CA ILE A 25 -12.63 -0.38 -43.89
C ILE A 25 -12.89 0.66 -42.77
N ALA A 26 -13.38 1.86 -43.11
CA ALA A 26 -13.78 2.87 -42.14
C ALA A 26 -14.96 2.41 -41.27
N ASP A 27 -15.98 1.78 -41.87
CA ASP A 27 -17.12 1.23 -41.13
C ASP A 27 -16.70 0.05 -40.24
N GLU A 28 -15.77 -0.79 -40.69
CA GLU A 28 -15.19 -1.87 -39.88
C GLU A 28 -14.39 -1.33 -38.69
N ILE A 29 -13.59 -0.26 -38.89
CA ILE A 29 -12.87 0.43 -37.82
C ILE A 29 -13.88 0.97 -36.77
N ILE A 30 -14.93 1.67 -37.21
CA ILE A 30 -15.95 2.24 -36.32
C ILE A 30 -16.68 1.13 -35.55
N SER A 31 -17.08 0.06 -36.24
CA SER A 31 -17.74 -1.10 -35.64
C SER A 31 -16.85 -1.75 -34.57
N THR A 32 -15.57 -1.95 -34.89
CA THR A 32 -14.58 -2.54 -33.96
C THR A 32 -14.35 -1.64 -32.75
N GLN A 33 -14.23 -0.33 -32.93
CA GLN A 33 -14.11 0.64 -31.84
C GLN A 33 -15.33 0.61 -30.91
N LYS A 34 -16.54 0.48 -31.46
CA LYS A 34 -17.76 0.35 -30.67
C LYS A 34 -17.79 -0.97 -29.87
N GLN A 35 -17.30 -2.06 -30.46
CA GLN A 35 -17.16 -3.33 -29.75
C GLN A 35 -16.13 -3.24 -28.61
N LEU A 36 -14.97 -2.63 -28.86
CA LEU A 36 -13.96 -2.36 -27.82
C LEU A 36 -14.54 -1.56 -26.67
N ALA A 37 -15.25 -0.46 -26.95
CA ALA A 37 -15.89 0.36 -25.92
C ALA A 37 -16.93 -0.43 -25.10
N LYS A 38 -17.69 -1.34 -25.73
CA LYS A 38 -18.63 -2.22 -25.05
C LYS A 38 -17.92 -3.22 -24.13
N ILE A 39 -16.86 -3.87 -24.64
CA ILE A 39 -16.04 -4.81 -23.87
C ILE A 39 -15.37 -4.10 -22.70
N ASP A 40 -14.84 -2.89 -22.91
CA ASP A 40 -14.23 -2.09 -21.85
C ASP A 40 -15.25 -1.72 -20.76
N SER A 41 -16.46 -1.33 -21.14
CA SER A 41 -17.55 -1.08 -20.18
C SER A 41 -17.90 -2.34 -19.37
N GLN A 42 -18.06 -3.48 -20.03
CA GLN A 42 -18.30 -4.76 -19.37
C GLN A 42 -17.14 -5.14 -18.43
N ARG A 43 -15.90 -4.93 -18.86
CA ARG A 43 -14.71 -5.16 -18.05
C ARG A 43 -14.70 -4.29 -16.80
N GLN A 44 -15.03 -3.01 -16.88
CA GLN A 44 -15.10 -2.13 -15.70
C GLN A 44 -16.16 -2.59 -14.70
N ILE A 45 -17.33 -3.02 -15.19
CA ILE A 45 -18.40 -3.58 -14.33
C ILE A 45 -17.91 -4.84 -13.61
N LEU A 46 -17.27 -5.76 -14.33
CA LEU A 46 -16.73 -6.99 -13.73
C LEU A 46 -15.62 -6.71 -12.72
N LEU A 47 -14.75 -5.73 -12.99
CA LEU A 47 -13.71 -5.31 -12.05
C LEU A 47 -14.30 -4.72 -10.77
N ALA A 48 -15.33 -3.88 -10.87
CA ALA A 48 -16.04 -3.34 -9.71
C ALA A 48 -16.71 -4.45 -8.88
N ASN A 49 -17.40 -5.39 -9.52
CA ASN A 49 -17.98 -6.53 -8.83
C ASN A 49 -16.92 -7.41 -8.14
N LEU A 50 -15.77 -7.61 -8.80
CA LEU A 50 -14.65 -8.35 -8.22
C LEU A 50 -14.08 -7.65 -6.98
N GLU A 51 -13.95 -6.32 -7.02
CA GLU A 51 -13.55 -5.53 -5.85
C GLU A 51 -14.55 -5.70 -4.70
N ASP A 52 -15.85 -5.59 -4.97
CA ASP A 52 -16.90 -5.79 -3.96
C ASP A 52 -16.87 -7.19 -3.34
N PHE A 53 -16.68 -8.24 -4.15
CA PHE A 53 -16.55 -9.61 -3.64
C PHE A 53 -15.29 -9.80 -2.80
N LYS A 54 -14.17 -9.16 -3.16
CA LYS A 54 -12.95 -9.19 -2.34
C LYS A 54 -13.16 -8.51 -0.98
N LEU A 55 -13.80 -7.34 -0.95
CA LEU A 55 -14.11 -6.62 0.29
C LEU A 55 -15.08 -7.43 1.18
N GLN A 56 -16.10 -8.06 0.59
CA GLN A 56 -16.97 -8.98 1.32
C GLN A 56 -16.19 -10.19 1.88
N LYS A 57 -15.32 -10.80 1.06
CA LYS A 57 -14.50 -11.94 1.47
C LYS A 57 -13.57 -11.59 2.62
N ILE A 58 -12.94 -10.41 2.62
CA ILE A 58 -12.11 -9.94 3.74
C ILE A 58 -12.90 -9.93 5.04
N ARG A 59 -14.09 -9.31 5.05
CA ARG A 59 -14.93 -9.25 6.27
C ARG A 59 -15.34 -10.63 6.76
N LEU A 60 -15.73 -11.51 5.84
CA LEU A 60 -16.07 -12.90 6.19
C LEU A 60 -14.87 -13.64 6.77
N ASP A 61 -13.67 -13.46 6.21
CA ASP A 61 -12.46 -14.11 6.70
C ASP A 61 -12.02 -13.59 8.06
N LEU A 62 -12.13 -12.28 8.31
CA LEU A 62 -11.87 -11.67 9.62
C LEU A 62 -12.82 -12.21 10.70
N VAL A 63 -14.11 -12.30 10.40
CA VAL A 63 -15.09 -12.87 11.35
C VAL A 63 -14.84 -14.36 11.54
N LYS A 64 -14.48 -15.09 10.46
CA LYS A 64 -14.21 -16.52 10.52
C LYS A 64 -13.00 -16.85 11.38
N ILE A 65 -11.91 -16.07 11.30
CA ILE A 65 -10.71 -16.32 12.12
C ILE A 65 -10.93 -15.95 13.59
N GLY A 66 -11.90 -15.08 13.88
CA GLY A 66 -12.21 -14.61 15.22
C GLY A 66 -11.66 -13.21 15.46
N LEU A 67 -12.57 -12.28 15.72
CA LEU A 67 -12.23 -10.91 16.10
C LEU A 67 -11.99 -10.85 17.62
N PRO A 68 -11.09 -9.97 18.11
CA PRO A 68 -10.97 -9.75 19.54
C PRO A 68 -12.29 -9.29 20.16
N GLN A 69 -12.60 -9.80 21.35
CA GLN A 69 -13.83 -9.45 22.04
C GLN A 69 -13.84 -7.96 22.44
N LEU A 70 -15.00 -7.31 22.33
CA LEU A 70 -15.20 -5.95 22.82
C LEU A 70 -15.24 -5.92 24.35
N GLY A 71 -14.57 -4.91 24.92
CA GLY A 71 -14.72 -4.52 26.31
C GLY A 71 -16.02 -3.73 26.59
N PRO A 72 -16.33 -3.48 27.88
CA PRO A 72 -17.49 -2.68 28.25
C PRO A 72 -17.47 -1.26 27.64
N GLY A 73 -18.54 -0.90 26.92
CA GLY A 73 -18.69 0.42 26.30
C GLY A 73 -17.95 0.59 24.96
N GLU A 74 -17.19 -0.41 24.53
CA GLU A 74 -16.57 -0.42 23.20
C GLU A 74 -17.61 -0.73 22.12
N VAL A 75 -17.34 -0.27 20.90
CA VAL A 75 -18.25 -0.40 19.75
C VAL A 75 -17.51 -1.03 18.58
N GLN A 76 -18.00 -2.15 18.06
CA GLN A 76 -17.49 -2.69 16.81
C GLN A 76 -17.99 -1.87 15.62
N VAL A 77 -17.08 -1.49 14.72
CA VAL A 77 -17.40 -0.81 13.47
C VAL A 77 -16.82 -1.61 12.30
N ASN A 78 -17.65 -1.84 11.28
CA ASN A 78 -17.29 -2.62 10.11
C ASN A 78 -17.10 -1.70 8.90
N HIS A 79 -15.86 -1.58 8.42
CA HIS A 79 -15.53 -0.93 7.16
C HIS A 79 -15.29 -2.00 6.08
N SER A 80 -14.99 -1.57 4.85
CA SER A 80 -14.97 -2.47 3.70
C SER A 80 -13.83 -3.47 3.74
N ALA A 81 -12.64 -3.07 4.20
CA ALA A 81 -11.44 -3.91 4.25
C ALA A 81 -10.86 -4.12 5.65
N TYR A 82 -11.49 -3.55 6.68
CA TYR A 82 -11.09 -3.72 8.07
C TYR A 82 -12.28 -3.60 9.01
N ILE A 83 -12.14 -4.17 10.20
CA ILE A 83 -13.10 -4.09 11.30
C ILE A 83 -12.35 -3.57 12.52
N LEU A 84 -12.96 -2.69 13.30
CA LEU A 84 -12.34 -2.17 14.51
C LEU A 84 -13.24 -2.32 15.74
N GLY A 85 -12.61 -2.43 16.90
CA GLY A 85 -13.24 -2.23 18.20
C GLY A 85 -12.89 -0.83 18.69
N PHE A 86 -13.83 0.11 18.58
CA PHE A 86 -13.64 1.48 19.00
C PHE A 86 -13.84 1.64 20.50
N ASP A 87 -12.95 2.36 21.17
CA ASP A 87 -13.13 2.74 22.57
C ASP A 87 -13.47 4.25 22.68
N PRO A 88 -14.75 4.60 22.96
CA PRO A 88 -15.18 5.98 23.12
C PRO A 88 -14.45 6.76 24.22
N LYS A 89 -13.93 6.08 25.25
CA LYS A 89 -13.19 6.70 26.37
C LYS A 89 -11.87 7.29 25.90
N TYR A 90 -11.16 6.58 25.02
CA TYR A 90 -9.85 7.01 24.51
C TYR A 90 -9.94 7.72 23.15
N LYS A 91 -11.12 7.70 22.50
CA LYS A 91 -11.38 8.29 21.18
C LYS A 91 -10.49 7.71 20.07
N THR A 92 -10.12 6.45 20.21
CA THR A 92 -9.32 5.68 19.24
C THR A 92 -9.76 4.22 19.28
N ALA A 93 -9.42 3.43 18.26
CA ALA A 93 -9.68 2.00 18.30
C ALA A 93 -8.78 1.30 19.34
N ARG A 94 -9.36 0.39 20.13
CA ARG A 94 -8.62 -0.55 20.96
C ARG A 94 -7.88 -1.56 20.09
N TRP A 95 -8.50 -1.97 18.99
CA TRP A 95 -7.90 -2.82 17.97
C TRP A 95 -8.54 -2.55 16.61
N VAL A 96 -7.77 -2.75 15.54
CA VAL A 96 -8.20 -2.78 14.15
C VAL A 96 -7.69 -4.07 13.52
N ALA A 97 -8.60 -4.86 12.95
CA ALA A 97 -8.32 -6.10 12.26
C ALA A 97 -8.51 -5.91 10.74
N HIS A 98 -7.50 -6.25 9.95
CA HIS A 98 -7.56 -6.18 8.48
C HIS A 98 -6.80 -7.34 7.83
N ILE A 99 -6.96 -7.48 6.52
CA ILE A 99 -6.22 -8.48 5.73
C ILE A 99 -5.38 -7.79 4.67
N ILE A 100 -4.08 -8.11 4.61
CA ILE A 100 -3.22 -7.73 3.49
C ILE A 100 -3.35 -8.81 2.41
N LEU A 101 -4.03 -8.47 1.31
CA LEU A 101 -4.19 -9.37 0.16
C LEU A 101 -2.96 -9.32 -0.78
N PRO A 102 -2.68 -10.40 -1.55
CA PRO A 102 -1.69 -10.38 -2.63
C PRO A 102 -1.87 -9.24 -3.64
N ASP A 103 -3.10 -8.73 -3.79
CA ASP A 103 -3.43 -7.60 -4.66
C ASP A 103 -2.62 -6.34 -4.36
N VAL A 104 -2.10 -6.19 -3.13
CA VAL A 104 -1.20 -5.09 -2.76
C VAL A 104 0.04 -5.01 -3.66
N ILE A 105 0.51 -6.15 -4.19
CA ILE A 105 1.68 -6.25 -5.08
C ILE A 105 1.46 -5.45 -6.39
N THR A 106 0.22 -5.42 -6.87
CA THR A 106 -0.17 -4.72 -8.10
C THR A 106 -0.99 -3.47 -7.82
N GLY A 107 -1.10 -3.06 -6.55
CA GLY A 107 -1.84 -1.88 -6.14
C GLY A 107 -1.22 -0.60 -6.71
N VAL A 108 -2.04 0.21 -7.39
CA VAL A 108 -1.61 1.47 -8.04
C VAL A 108 -2.39 2.68 -7.55
N VAL A 109 -3.34 2.50 -6.61
CA VAL A 109 -4.05 3.62 -6.00
C VAL A 109 -3.07 4.42 -5.14
N PHE A 110 -3.09 5.74 -5.32
CA PHE A 110 -2.26 6.68 -4.57
C PHE A 110 -2.99 7.15 -3.31
N ARG A 111 -2.22 7.67 -2.35
CA ARG A 111 -2.73 8.24 -1.12
C ARG A 111 -3.66 9.43 -1.42
N THR A 112 -4.80 9.46 -0.76
CA THR A 112 -5.83 10.51 -0.88
C THR A 112 -5.65 11.61 0.16
N ASN A 113 -5.16 11.26 1.37
CA ASN A 113 -5.09 12.17 2.52
C ASN A 113 -6.46 12.81 2.88
N ASP A 114 -7.55 12.09 2.60
CA ASP A 114 -8.94 12.51 2.82
C ASP A 114 -9.42 12.19 4.26
N PHE A 115 -8.67 12.71 5.23
CA PHE A 115 -8.95 12.55 6.65
C PHE A 115 -10.34 13.09 7.01
N ARG A 116 -11.17 12.26 7.65
CA ARG A 116 -12.55 12.64 8.00
C ARG A 116 -13.08 11.88 9.20
N GLU A 117 -14.11 12.45 9.82
CA GLU A 117 -14.82 11.82 10.93
C GLU A 117 -15.50 10.53 10.47
N ASP A 118 -15.61 9.57 11.38
CA ASP A 118 -16.34 8.33 11.14
C ASP A 118 -17.77 8.46 11.64
N SER A 119 -18.70 8.65 10.71
CA SER A 119 -20.14 8.76 10.98
C SER A 119 -20.76 7.47 11.51
N SER A 120 -20.04 6.34 11.44
CA SER A 120 -20.49 5.06 12.00
C SER A 120 -20.38 5.02 13.53
N ILE A 121 -19.65 5.97 14.14
CA ILE A 121 -19.46 6.06 15.59
C ILE A 121 -20.43 7.10 16.14
N ALA A 122 -21.56 6.63 16.69
CA ALA A 122 -22.60 7.49 17.24
C ALA A 122 -22.11 8.42 18.37
N THR A 123 -21.09 8.02 19.13
CA THR A 123 -20.48 8.83 20.20
C THR A 123 -19.45 9.85 19.68
N GLY A 124 -19.24 9.90 18.36
CA GLY A 124 -18.25 10.72 17.67
C GLY A 124 -16.83 10.15 17.73
N SER A 125 -16.17 10.09 16.58
CA SER A 125 -14.75 9.80 16.44
C SER A 125 -13.88 11.01 16.81
N ALA A 126 -12.56 10.84 16.72
CA ALA A 126 -11.67 11.99 16.64
C ALA A 126 -11.96 12.84 15.38
N VAL A 127 -11.49 14.08 15.39
CA VAL A 127 -11.69 15.09 14.36
C VAL A 127 -10.38 15.82 14.06
N GLU A 128 -10.38 16.68 13.04
CA GLU A 128 -9.18 17.43 12.66
C GLU A 128 -8.64 18.33 13.78
N ALA A 129 -9.54 19.00 14.49
CA ALA A 129 -9.23 19.86 15.64
C ALA A 129 -8.68 19.10 16.87
N ASP A 130 -8.52 17.77 16.79
CA ASP A 130 -7.80 16.99 17.80
C ASP A 130 -6.30 16.92 17.58
N TYR A 131 -5.82 17.27 16.38
CA TYR A 131 -4.40 17.15 16.00
C TYR A 131 -3.74 18.49 15.73
N PHE A 132 -4.50 19.46 15.23
CA PHE A 132 -4.01 20.81 14.96
C PHE A 132 -5.16 21.79 14.79
N LEU A 133 -4.86 23.08 14.93
CA LEU A 133 -5.77 24.17 14.54
C LEU A 133 -5.39 24.70 13.17
N LYS A 134 -6.38 25.11 12.38
CA LYS A 134 -6.18 25.87 11.15
C LYS A 134 -6.73 27.27 11.34
N GLU A 135 -5.95 28.26 10.92
CA GLU A 135 -6.36 29.65 10.88
C GLU A 135 -6.10 30.21 9.48
N THR A 136 -7.17 30.66 8.80
CA THR A 136 -7.04 31.38 7.53
C THR A 136 -6.60 32.81 7.83
N GLN A 137 -5.45 33.18 7.29
CA GLN A 137 -4.86 34.50 7.43
C GLN A 137 -5.50 35.49 6.44
N ALA A 138 -5.25 36.79 6.64
CA ALA A 138 -5.80 37.86 5.80
C ALA A 138 -5.42 37.75 4.31
N ASP A 139 -4.28 37.11 4.00
CA ASP A 139 -3.81 36.84 2.64
C ASP A 139 -4.36 35.53 2.04
N SER A 140 -5.36 34.92 2.68
CA SER A 140 -5.95 33.61 2.34
C SER A 140 -5.00 32.42 2.49
N THR A 141 -3.81 32.58 3.07
CA THR A 141 -2.97 31.44 3.46
C THR A 141 -3.53 30.77 4.71
N VAL A 142 -3.29 29.46 4.85
CA VAL A 142 -3.72 28.70 6.04
C VAL A 142 -2.52 28.43 6.92
N LYS A 143 -2.55 28.96 8.15
CA LYS A 143 -1.60 28.65 9.20
C LYS A 143 -2.06 27.40 9.94
N TYR A 144 -1.14 26.46 10.14
CA TYR A 144 -1.36 25.24 10.90
C TYR A 144 -0.63 25.35 12.23
N ASP A 145 -1.32 25.03 13.32
CA ASP A 145 -0.77 24.95 14.66
C ASP A 145 -0.91 23.53 15.18
N GLY A 146 0.13 22.73 14.97
CA GLY A 146 0.18 21.31 15.28
C GLY A 146 0.38 21.02 16.76
N PHE A 147 -0.24 19.95 17.24
CA PHE A 147 -0.14 19.53 18.64
C PHE A 147 0.98 18.50 18.89
N GLY A 148 1.85 18.27 17.91
CA GLY A 148 3.03 17.41 18.03
C GLY A 148 2.82 15.93 17.68
N TYR A 149 1.63 15.56 17.21
CA TYR A 149 1.31 14.18 16.84
C TYR A 149 0.82 14.07 15.41
N ASP A 150 1.27 13.03 14.72
CA ASP A 150 0.72 12.59 13.47
C ASP A 150 -0.61 11.86 13.70
N ARG A 151 -1.44 11.90 12.66
CA ARG A 151 -2.63 11.05 12.49
C ARG A 151 -2.17 9.65 12.04
N GLY A 152 -1.59 8.88 12.97
CA GLY A 152 -1.01 7.57 12.72
C GLY A 152 -2.07 6.53 12.42
N HIS A 153 -1.90 5.75 11.34
CA HIS A 153 -2.88 4.72 10.95
C HIS A 153 -2.67 3.45 11.78
N LEU A 154 -3.77 2.76 12.13
CA LEU A 154 -3.71 1.40 12.70
C LEU A 154 -3.77 0.35 11.58
N ALA A 155 -4.75 0.46 10.68
CA ALA A 155 -4.76 -0.21 9.38
C ALA A 155 -4.17 0.74 8.31
N PRO A 156 -2.96 0.46 7.78
CA PRO A 156 -2.22 1.42 6.94
C PRO A 156 -2.84 1.57 5.55
N SER A 157 -2.93 2.81 5.04
CA SER A 157 -3.48 3.07 3.70
C SER A 157 -2.75 2.33 2.57
N ALA A 158 -1.45 2.06 2.76
CA ALA A 158 -0.63 1.39 1.77
C ALA A 158 -0.94 -0.13 1.64
N ASP A 159 -1.60 -0.74 2.62
CA ASP A 159 -2.11 -2.12 2.53
C ASP A 159 -3.34 -2.23 1.60
N PHE A 160 -3.97 -1.10 1.29
CA PHE A 160 -5.23 -1.02 0.55
C PHE A 160 -5.10 -0.43 -0.86
N ARG A 161 -3.88 -0.27 -1.39
CA ARG A 161 -3.62 0.38 -2.70
C ARG A 161 -4.23 -0.31 -3.92
N TRP A 162 -4.86 -1.46 -3.73
CA TRP A 162 -5.61 -2.18 -4.76
C TRP A 162 -7.08 -1.75 -4.84
N SER A 163 -7.61 -1.04 -3.83
CA SER A 163 -9.01 -0.58 -3.74
C SER A 163 -9.06 0.89 -3.35
N LYS A 164 -9.70 1.72 -4.20
CA LYS A 164 -9.90 3.16 -3.88
C LYS A 164 -10.77 3.35 -2.64
N ARG A 165 -11.79 2.50 -2.50
CA ARG A 165 -12.73 2.53 -1.39
C ARG A 165 -12.04 2.20 -0.07
N ALA A 166 -11.34 1.07 0.00
CA ALA A 166 -10.62 0.66 1.20
C ALA A 166 -9.52 1.66 1.60
N LEU A 167 -8.77 2.16 0.61
CA LEU A 167 -7.74 3.17 0.86
C LEU A 167 -8.35 4.46 1.43
N SER A 168 -9.44 4.98 0.86
CA SER A 168 -10.12 6.16 1.41
C SER A 168 -10.67 5.91 2.81
N GLU A 169 -11.28 4.74 3.07
CA GLU A 169 -11.78 4.38 4.40
C GLU A 169 -10.68 4.28 5.46
N SER A 170 -9.41 4.03 5.08
CA SER A 170 -8.30 4.04 6.05
C SER A 170 -7.99 5.42 6.64
N TYR A 171 -8.46 6.50 6.01
CA TYR A 171 -8.32 7.89 6.49
C TYR A 171 -9.44 8.32 7.46
N LEU A 172 -10.35 7.42 7.83
CA LEU A 172 -11.33 7.68 8.89
C LEU A 172 -10.61 7.83 10.24
N TYR A 173 -10.95 8.87 11.00
CA TYR A 173 -10.32 9.13 12.31
C TYR A 173 -10.50 8.00 13.34
N SER A 174 -11.47 7.11 13.15
CA SER A 174 -11.65 5.89 13.94
C SER A 174 -10.49 4.90 13.80
N ASN A 175 -9.82 4.89 12.64
CA ASN A 175 -8.62 4.10 12.35
C ASN A 175 -7.31 4.81 12.73
N LEU A 176 -7.39 6.00 13.34
CA LEU A 176 -6.22 6.81 13.65
C LEU A 176 -5.95 6.87 15.15
N SER A 177 -4.67 7.03 15.48
CA SER A 177 -4.22 7.23 16.85
C SER A 177 -3.07 8.24 16.88
N PRO A 178 -2.93 9.06 17.94
CA PRO A 178 -1.82 9.98 18.09
C PRO A 178 -0.47 9.26 18.15
N GLN A 179 0.35 9.46 17.12
CA GLN A 179 1.70 8.91 17.04
C GLN A 179 2.73 10.02 16.89
N LEU A 180 3.89 9.89 17.51
CA LEU A 180 5.00 10.82 17.25
C LEU A 180 5.47 10.67 15.80
N ALA A 181 5.90 11.76 15.18
CA ALA A 181 6.26 11.78 13.77
C ALA A 181 7.43 10.84 13.46
N GLU A 182 8.44 10.79 14.32
CA GLU A 182 9.62 9.93 14.19
C GLU A 182 9.26 8.44 14.33
N PHE A 183 8.28 8.13 15.18
CA PHE A 183 7.76 6.78 15.34
C PHE A 183 6.94 6.37 14.10
N ASN A 184 5.92 7.15 13.75
CA ASN A 184 4.97 6.87 12.67
C ASN A 184 5.67 6.79 11.30
N ARG A 185 6.53 7.77 10.99
CA ARG A 185 7.19 7.88 9.67
C ARG A 185 8.49 7.07 9.59
N GLY A 186 9.04 6.67 10.73
CA GLY A 186 10.24 5.86 10.86
C GLY A 186 9.88 4.41 11.19
N SER A 187 10.25 3.95 12.38
CA SER A 187 10.26 2.53 12.73
C SER A 187 8.90 1.83 12.64
N TRP A 188 7.80 2.54 12.86
CA TRP A 188 6.45 1.96 12.68
C TRP A 188 6.15 1.73 11.20
N GLY A 189 6.44 2.72 10.34
CA GLY A 189 6.35 2.58 8.89
C GLY A 189 7.26 1.49 8.34
N ASP A 190 8.49 1.36 8.86
CA ASP A 190 9.40 0.30 8.46
C ASP A 190 8.86 -1.10 8.84
N LEU A 191 8.19 -1.23 9.98
CA LEU A 191 7.51 -2.48 10.38
C LEU A 191 6.36 -2.80 9.42
N GLU A 192 5.55 -1.79 9.09
CA GLU A 192 4.44 -1.95 8.12
C GLU A 192 4.96 -2.39 6.75
N ASP A 193 6.05 -1.80 6.27
CA ASP A 193 6.69 -2.16 5.00
C ASP A 193 7.29 -3.57 5.06
N ALA A 194 7.88 -3.99 6.17
CA ALA A 194 8.41 -5.34 6.34
C ALA A 194 7.31 -6.42 6.34
N ILE A 195 6.21 -6.16 7.06
CA ILE A 195 5.02 -7.04 7.08
C ILE A 195 4.40 -7.13 5.69
N ARG A 196 4.26 -6.01 4.97
CA ARG A 196 3.78 -6.03 3.59
C ARG A 196 4.75 -6.80 2.69
N GLY A 197 6.05 -6.60 2.88
CA GLY A 197 7.15 -7.31 2.21
C GLY A 197 7.03 -8.84 2.31
N TYR A 198 6.50 -9.37 3.41
CA TYR A 198 6.22 -10.79 3.55
C TYR A 198 5.25 -11.31 2.47
N VAL A 199 4.20 -10.55 2.13
CA VAL A 199 3.24 -10.92 1.06
C VAL A 199 3.93 -10.92 -0.31
N PHE A 200 4.86 -9.99 -0.56
CA PHE A 200 5.66 -9.99 -1.78
C PHE A 200 6.58 -11.22 -1.90
N ARG A 201 7.14 -11.69 -0.78
CA ARG A 201 8.00 -12.89 -0.74
C ARG A 201 7.20 -14.19 -0.81
N ASN A 202 5.92 -14.17 -0.40
CA ASN A 202 5.03 -15.33 -0.38
C ASN A 202 3.77 -15.08 -1.22
N PRO A 203 3.91 -14.90 -2.55
CA PRO A 203 2.77 -14.60 -3.42
C PRO A 203 1.70 -15.70 -3.33
N GLY A 204 0.44 -15.29 -3.24
CA GLY A 204 -0.69 -16.22 -3.03
C GLY A 204 -0.98 -16.54 -1.56
N THR A 205 -0.53 -15.66 -0.66
CA THR A 205 -0.82 -15.68 0.78
C THR A 205 -1.50 -14.37 1.18
N GLN A 206 -2.48 -14.45 2.07
CA GLN A 206 -3.04 -13.28 2.73
C GLN A 206 -2.59 -13.24 4.19
N LEU A 207 -2.32 -12.05 4.70
CA LEU A 207 -1.96 -11.87 6.11
C LEU A 207 -3.14 -11.30 6.89
N TYR A 208 -3.50 -11.96 7.99
CA TYR A 208 -4.42 -11.43 8.97
C TYR A 208 -3.62 -10.56 9.94
N ILE A 209 -3.99 -9.30 10.04
CA ILE A 209 -3.30 -8.32 10.88
C ILE A 209 -4.29 -7.81 11.92
N VAL A 210 -3.85 -7.72 13.17
CA VAL A 210 -4.57 -6.96 14.21
C VAL A 210 -3.59 -5.95 14.80
N THR A 211 -4.00 -4.70 14.91
CA THR A 211 -3.16 -3.59 15.36
C THR A 211 -3.90 -2.76 16.40
N GLY A 212 -3.21 -2.27 17.41
CA GLY A 212 -3.81 -1.33 18.35
C GLY A 212 -2.79 -0.63 19.24
N PRO A 213 -3.23 0.40 19.97
CA PRO A 213 -2.48 0.98 21.07
C PRO A 213 -2.56 0.12 22.35
N LEU A 214 -1.56 0.23 23.24
CA LEU A 214 -1.73 -0.18 24.64
C LEU A 214 -2.45 0.95 25.39
N LEU A 215 -3.72 0.71 25.73
CA LEU A 215 -4.59 1.66 26.42
C LEU A 215 -4.61 1.41 27.93
N ASN A 216 -4.54 2.48 28.71
CA ASN A 216 -4.72 2.44 30.16
C ASN A 216 -5.22 3.79 30.67
N GLU A 217 -5.76 3.82 31.89
CA GLU A 217 -6.42 5.01 32.44
C GLU A 217 -5.48 6.19 32.73
N THR A 218 -4.17 5.94 32.78
CA THR A 218 -3.15 6.95 33.11
C THR A 218 -2.53 7.62 31.88
N LEU A 219 -2.99 7.27 30.67
CA LEU A 219 -2.48 7.86 29.45
C LEU A 219 -2.69 9.38 29.43
N PRO A 220 -1.65 10.16 29.03
CA PRO A 220 -1.82 11.59 28.84
C PRO A 220 -2.78 11.86 27.67
N LYS A 221 -3.34 13.06 27.64
CA LYS A 221 -4.28 13.49 26.60
C LYS A 221 -3.70 14.63 25.78
N ILE A 222 -4.12 14.76 24.52
CA ILE A 222 -3.80 15.95 23.73
C ILE A 222 -4.59 17.12 24.32
N GLU A 223 -3.95 17.92 25.17
CA GLU A 223 -4.62 18.99 25.91
C GLU A 223 -5.25 20.05 25.01
N ARG A 224 -4.70 20.27 23.82
CA ARG A 224 -5.23 21.26 22.88
C ARG A 224 -6.32 20.68 21.97
N GLY A 225 -6.51 19.36 21.98
CA GLY A 225 -7.47 18.66 21.14
C GLY A 225 -8.90 18.79 21.64
N LYS A 226 -9.83 19.03 20.71
CA LYS A 226 -11.27 19.21 20.99
C LYS A 226 -11.88 18.11 21.87
N ASN A 227 -11.54 16.86 21.57
CA ASN A 227 -12.05 15.64 22.22
C ASN A 227 -11.07 15.05 23.24
N LYS A 228 -9.92 15.70 23.49
CA LYS A 228 -8.90 15.26 24.45
C LYS A 228 -8.48 13.80 24.24
N LEU A 229 -8.11 13.45 23.00
CA LEU A 229 -7.64 12.12 22.63
C LEU A 229 -6.53 11.66 23.57
N SER A 230 -6.57 10.38 23.94
CA SER A 230 -5.48 9.80 24.71
C SER A 230 -4.27 9.55 23.80
N ILE A 231 -3.07 9.70 24.34
CA ILE A 231 -1.80 9.55 23.64
C ILE A 231 -1.19 8.21 24.10
N PRO A 232 -1.31 7.14 23.30
CA PRO A 232 -0.73 5.85 23.67
C PRO A 232 0.79 5.95 23.78
N GLN A 233 1.36 5.32 24.81
CA GLN A 233 2.80 5.25 25.00
C GLN A 233 3.45 4.11 24.21
N LYS A 234 2.67 3.12 23.77
CA LYS A 234 3.10 1.96 23.01
C LYS A 234 2.01 1.53 22.03
N PHE A 235 2.44 0.96 20.91
CA PHE A 235 1.57 0.31 19.93
C PHE A 235 1.99 -1.13 19.75
N TRP A 236 1.04 -1.98 19.41
CA TRP A 236 1.24 -3.38 19.13
C TRP A 236 0.65 -3.76 17.77
N LYS A 237 1.22 -4.78 17.15
CA LYS A 237 0.75 -5.35 15.88
C LYS A 237 1.02 -6.84 15.87
N VAL A 238 0.01 -7.64 15.53
CA VAL A 238 0.12 -9.08 15.32
C VAL A 238 -0.12 -9.39 13.85
N ALA A 239 0.62 -10.36 13.32
CA ALA A 239 0.48 -10.84 11.96
C ALA A 239 0.37 -12.36 11.94
N LEU A 240 -0.58 -12.88 11.16
CA LEU A 240 -0.84 -14.30 11.01
C LEU A 240 -0.94 -14.66 9.52
N ASP A 241 -0.10 -15.60 9.10
CA ASP A 241 -0.22 -16.38 7.89
C ASP A 241 -0.76 -17.77 8.25
N LEU A 242 -2.07 -17.95 8.07
CA LEU A 242 -2.72 -19.22 8.38
C LEU A 242 -2.32 -20.34 7.41
N LYS A 243 -1.95 -20.02 6.16
CA LYS A 243 -1.61 -21.00 5.13
C LYS A 243 -0.29 -21.69 5.43
N HIS A 244 0.71 -20.93 5.86
CA HIS A 244 2.03 -21.46 6.21
C HIS A 244 2.23 -21.65 7.72
N LYS A 245 1.16 -21.42 8.51
CA LYS A 245 1.15 -21.55 9.97
C LYS A 245 2.25 -20.73 10.63
N LYS A 246 2.36 -19.47 10.24
CA LYS A 246 3.33 -18.50 10.80
C LYS A 246 2.60 -17.36 11.48
N ALA A 247 3.07 -16.99 12.66
CA ALA A 247 2.59 -15.80 13.34
C ALA A 247 3.72 -15.06 14.06
N ILE A 248 3.48 -13.78 14.37
CA ILE A 248 4.39 -12.93 15.16
C ILE A 248 3.63 -11.75 15.77
N GLY A 249 4.13 -11.25 16.89
CA GLY A 249 3.73 -9.99 17.49
C GLY A 249 4.87 -8.98 17.56
N PHE A 250 4.52 -7.69 17.65
CA PHE A 250 5.43 -6.60 17.94
C PHE A 250 4.81 -5.67 18.97
N ILE A 251 5.62 -5.15 19.90
CA ILE A 251 5.23 -4.05 20.82
C ILE A 251 6.32 -2.99 20.75
N MET A 252 5.97 -1.79 20.28
CA MET A 252 6.92 -0.70 20.07
C MET A 252 6.51 0.54 20.86
N PRO A 253 7.47 1.23 21.52
CA PRO A 253 7.20 2.50 22.19
C PRO A 253 6.90 3.61 21.18
N ASN A 254 5.92 4.47 21.50
CA ASN A 254 5.60 5.67 20.74
C ASN A 254 6.64 6.76 21.04
N THR A 255 7.89 6.51 20.65
CA THR A 255 9.07 7.36 20.86
C THR A 255 9.98 7.28 19.63
N VAL A 256 11.05 8.08 19.62
CA VAL A 256 12.18 7.82 18.73
C VAL A 256 12.76 6.44 19.07
N ILE A 257 12.95 5.59 18.06
CA ILE A 257 13.50 4.24 18.19
C ILE A 257 14.79 4.18 17.37
N THR A 258 15.89 3.84 18.04
CA THR A 258 17.21 3.63 17.41
C THR A 258 17.59 2.15 17.33
N SER A 259 16.88 1.28 18.06
CA SER A 259 17.09 -0.16 18.05
C SER A 259 16.46 -0.82 16.82
N PRO A 260 17.02 -1.93 16.31
CA PRO A 260 16.41 -2.66 15.19
C PRO A 260 15.00 -3.16 15.52
N ILE A 261 14.08 -3.15 14.54
CA ILE A 261 12.67 -3.58 14.73
C ILE A 261 12.57 -4.97 15.36
N LYS A 262 13.49 -5.89 15.02
CA LYS A 262 13.53 -7.25 15.58
C LYS A 262 13.63 -7.30 17.11
N SER A 263 14.17 -6.27 17.77
CA SER A 263 14.24 -6.21 19.23
C SER A 263 12.89 -5.98 19.89
N PHE A 264 11.87 -5.58 19.13
CA PHE A 264 10.50 -5.34 19.59
C PHE A 264 9.55 -6.49 19.26
N ALA A 265 10.06 -7.56 18.64
CA ALA A 265 9.29 -8.77 18.38
C ALA A 265 8.96 -9.48 19.69
N VAL A 266 7.71 -9.91 19.81
CA VAL A 266 7.18 -10.70 20.93
C VAL A 266 6.24 -11.77 20.40
N THR A 267 5.87 -12.72 21.26
CA THR A 267 4.83 -13.70 20.95
C THR A 267 3.46 -13.02 20.97
N ILE A 268 2.45 -13.62 20.33
CA ILE A 268 1.08 -13.12 20.42
C ILE A 268 0.56 -13.28 21.85
N ASN A 269 0.90 -14.39 22.52
CA ASN A 269 0.59 -14.63 23.95
C ASN A 269 1.03 -13.46 24.85
N GLU A 270 2.19 -12.86 24.60
CA GLU A 270 2.67 -11.72 25.39
C GLU A 270 1.83 -10.46 25.15
N ILE A 271 1.35 -10.25 23.92
CA ILE A 271 0.45 -9.13 23.59
C ILE A 271 -0.93 -9.36 24.22
N GLU A 272 -1.47 -10.58 24.16
CA GLU A 272 -2.72 -10.94 24.83
C GLU A 272 -2.67 -10.66 26.32
N LYS A 273 -1.58 -11.08 26.97
CA LYS A 273 -1.33 -10.82 28.39
C LYS A 273 -1.33 -9.32 28.73
N GLN A 274 -0.76 -8.47 27.87
CA GLN A 274 -0.71 -7.02 28.09
C GLN A 274 -2.02 -6.30 27.73
N THR A 275 -2.78 -6.82 26.77
CA THR A 275 -4.00 -6.17 26.23
C THR A 275 -5.30 -6.69 26.85
N GLY A 276 -5.27 -7.90 27.42
CA GLY A 276 -6.45 -8.66 27.82
C GLY A 276 -7.34 -9.07 26.64
N LEU A 277 -6.81 -9.06 25.42
CA LEU A 277 -7.52 -9.51 24.22
C LEU A 277 -7.19 -10.99 23.95
N ASN A 278 -8.12 -11.69 23.31
CA ASN A 278 -7.86 -12.96 22.63
C ASN A 278 -7.92 -12.69 21.12
N PHE A 279 -6.81 -12.88 20.42
CA PHE A 279 -6.72 -12.74 18.97
C PHE A 279 -7.13 -14.05 18.29
N PHE A 280 -7.69 -13.98 17.08
CA PHE A 280 -8.01 -15.19 16.31
C PHE A 280 -8.88 -16.20 17.09
N ALA A 281 -9.80 -15.69 17.91
CA ALA A 281 -10.57 -16.44 18.92
C ALA A 281 -11.42 -17.61 18.40
N HIS A 282 -11.58 -17.76 17.08
CA HIS A 282 -12.30 -18.89 16.48
C HIS A 282 -11.37 -19.99 15.95
N LEU A 283 -10.05 -19.82 16.04
CA LEU A 283 -9.09 -20.91 15.87
C LEU A 283 -9.22 -21.93 17.00
N THR A 284 -8.86 -23.19 16.73
CA THR A 284 -8.84 -24.22 17.78
C THR A 284 -7.75 -23.90 18.81
N GLU A 285 -7.91 -24.37 20.06
CA GLU A 285 -6.90 -24.18 21.10
C GLU A 285 -5.50 -24.68 20.67
N ALA A 286 -5.45 -25.82 19.95
CA ALA A 286 -4.20 -26.35 19.43
C ALA A 286 -3.56 -25.43 18.37
N GLU A 287 -4.37 -24.80 17.51
CA GLU A 287 -3.86 -23.83 16.54
C GLU A 287 -3.41 -22.53 17.20
N GLN A 288 -4.15 -22.03 18.20
CA GLN A 288 -3.74 -20.85 18.98
C GLN A 288 -2.41 -21.13 19.68
N GLU A 289 -2.27 -22.24 20.40
CA GLU A 289 -1.01 -22.59 21.08
C GLU A 289 0.18 -22.74 20.10
N GLU A 290 -0.04 -23.37 18.94
CA GLU A 290 1.00 -23.52 17.89
C GLU A 290 1.43 -22.18 17.30
N LEU A 291 0.48 -21.28 17.04
CA LEU A 291 0.72 -20.03 16.31
C LEU A 291 1.17 -18.91 17.25
N GLU A 292 0.51 -18.75 18.39
CA GLU A 292 0.63 -17.58 19.24
C GLU A 292 1.88 -17.61 20.13
N SER A 293 2.50 -18.78 20.29
CA SER A 293 3.78 -18.98 20.96
C SER A 293 5.00 -18.72 20.06
N GLN A 294 4.82 -18.50 18.76
CA GLN A 294 5.93 -18.33 17.81
C GLN A 294 6.66 -16.98 17.98
N LEU A 295 7.98 -16.99 17.77
CA LEU A 295 8.85 -15.80 17.80
C LEU A 295 9.93 -15.81 16.70
N ASN A 296 9.67 -16.49 15.58
CA ASN A 296 10.69 -16.58 14.52
C ASN A 296 10.77 -15.28 13.69
N THR A 297 11.62 -14.35 14.12
CA THR A 297 11.73 -13.02 13.50
C THR A 297 12.28 -13.05 12.08
N SER A 298 13.13 -14.02 11.71
CA SER A 298 13.81 -14.02 10.39
C SER A 298 12.87 -14.22 9.21
N ILE A 299 11.70 -14.81 9.46
CA ILE A 299 10.64 -15.00 8.46
C ILE A 299 9.99 -13.65 8.09
N TRP A 300 9.75 -12.84 9.11
CA TRP A 300 9.03 -11.56 9.02
C TRP A 300 9.96 -10.41 8.67
N LEU A 301 11.11 -10.39 9.32
CA LEU A 301 12.20 -9.44 9.21
C LEU A 301 13.44 -10.18 8.70
N PRO A 302 13.46 -10.61 7.42
CA PRO A 302 14.65 -11.22 6.86
C PRO A 302 15.80 -10.22 7.02
N GLU A 303 16.94 -10.73 7.45
CA GLU A 303 18.16 -9.93 7.43
C GLU A 303 18.37 -9.41 6.00
N ALA A 304 18.96 -8.21 5.88
CA ALA A 304 19.40 -7.71 4.59
C ALA A 304 20.15 -8.86 3.92
N ASN A 305 19.68 -9.30 2.74
CA ASN A 305 20.29 -10.45 2.07
C ASN A 305 21.80 -10.18 1.98
N ASN A 306 22.67 -11.18 1.99
CA ASN A 306 24.12 -10.99 1.73
C ASN A 306 24.43 -10.33 0.35
N ALA A 307 23.39 -9.97 -0.42
CA ALA A 307 23.45 -9.22 -1.66
C ALA A 307 22.90 -7.79 -1.55
N ASP A 308 22.34 -7.38 -0.41
CA ASP A 308 22.02 -5.99 -0.07
C ASP A 308 23.29 -5.26 0.36
N ALA A 309 23.31 -3.94 0.21
CA ALA A 309 24.40 -3.09 0.64
C ALA A 309 23.88 -2.10 1.68
N GLU A 310 24.76 -1.71 2.60
CA GLU A 310 24.45 -0.60 3.49
C GLU A 310 24.40 0.70 2.69
N PRO A 311 23.38 1.56 2.89
CA PRO A 311 23.33 2.87 2.26
C PRO A 311 24.60 3.67 2.58
N LEU A 312 25.08 4.41 1.58
CA LEU A 312 26.25 5.26 1.74
C LEU A 312 26.02 6.29 2.87
N ASN A 313 27.07 6.57 3.66
CA ASN A 313 26.98 7.58 4.70
C ASN A 313 26.73 8.97 4.08
N GLN A 314 25.59 9.56 4.42
CA GLN A 314 25.14 10.84 3.89
C GLN A 314 26.13 11.99 4.15
N GLU A 315 26.80 12.01 5.30
CA GLU A 315 27.74 13.08 5.69
C GLU A 315 29.03 13.05 4.86
N LYS A 316 29.33 11.90 4.24
CA LYS A 316 30.50 11.73 3.36
C LYS A 316 30.21 12.04 1.90
N LEU A 317 28.93 12.22 1.53
CA LEU A 317 28.55 12.54 0.17
C LEU A 317 28.74 14.04 -0.11
N PRO A 318 29.13 14.43 -1.34
CA PRO A 318 29.26 15.83 -1.70
C PRO A 318 27.94 16.62 -1.54
N PRO A 319 27.99 17.95 -1.38
CA PRO A 319 26.79 18.77 -1.39
C PRO A 319 25.93 18.53 -2.64
N GLY A 320 24.63 18.29 -2.45
CA GLY A 320 23.69 17.96 -3.53
C GLY A 320 23.64 16.48 -3.94
N TYR A 321 24.37 15.61 -3.24
CA TYR A 321 24.33 14.17 -3.38
C TYR A 321 23.62 13.55 -2.17
N PHE A 322 22.72 12.60 -2.43
CA PHE A 322 21.90 11.96 -1.42
C PHE A 322 22.09 10.45 -1.46
N ASN A 323 22.07 9.79 -0.31
CA ASN A 323 21.96 8.34 -0.30
C ASN A 323 20.52 7.89 -0.61
N THR A 324 20.32 6.60 -0.81
CA THR A 324 19.02 6.02 -1.16
C THR A 324 17.92 6.25 -0.13
N MET A 325 18.27 6.39 1.16
CA MET A 325 17.32 6.64 2.24
C MET A 325 16.84 8.08 2.28
N VAL A 326 17.75 9.05 2.14
CA VAL A 326 17.44 10.48 2.16
C VAL A 326 16.73 10.91 0.87
N ALA A 327 16.99 10.23 -0.25
CA ALA A 327 16.34 10.51 -1.52
C ALA A 327 14.79 10.47 -1.46
N LYS A 328 14.21 9.73 -0.51
CA LYS A 328 12.75 9.67 -0.29
C LYS A 328 12.14 11.04 0.03
N GLU A 329 12.87 11.91 0.72
CA GLU A 329 12.41 13.26 1.11
C GLU A 329 12.27 14.24 -0.07
N TRP A 330 12.84 13.87 -1.22
CA TRP A 330 12.84 14.65 -2.44
C TRP A 330 11.76 14.23 -3.44
N THR A 331 10.98 13.19 -3.10
CA THR A 331 9.83 12.77 -3.92
C THR A 331 8.81 13.90 -4.01
N ASN A 332 8.28 14.14 -5.22
CA ASN A 332 7.32 15.22 -5.55
C ASN A 332 7.88 16.65 -5.54
N ARG A 333 9.19 16.84 -5.40
CA ARG A 333 9.84 18.14 -5.67
C ARG A 333 10.14 18.29 -7.17
N ARG A 334 10.27 19.53 -7.64
CA ARG A 334 10.60 19.79 -9.06
C ARG A 334 12.10 19.65 -9.36
N ASP A 335 12.92 19.59 -8.32
CA ASP A 335 14.37 19.61 -8.40
C ASP A 335 14.93 18.26 -8.88
N GLU A 336 15.99 18.33 -9.66
CA GLU A 336 16.84 17.17 -9.94
C GLU A 336 17.84 16.99 -8.83
N ILE A 337 18.00 15.75 -8.36
CA ILE A 337 18.96 15.39 -7.34
C ILE A 337 19.90 14.31 -7.84
N THR A 338 21.06 14.18 -7.20
CA THR A 338 21.96 13.05 -7.43
C THR A 338 21.81 12.05 -6.31
N VAL A 339 21.48 10.81 -6.62
CA VAL A 339 21.31 9.73 -5.64
C VAL A 339 22.40 8.69 -5.85
N CYS A 340 23.11 8.36 -4.77
CA CYS A 340 24.18 7.37 -4.79
C CYS A 340 23.82 6.13 -3.96
N GLY A 341 24.18 4.97 -4.50
CA GLY A 341 24.00 3.68 -3.83
C GLY A 341 24.64 2.55 -4.61
N THR A 342 24.72 1.38 -3.98
CA THR A 342 25.25 0.16 -4.59
C THR A 342 24.16 -0.54 -5.38
N VAL A 343 24.42 -0.89 -6.64
CA VAL A 343 23.46 -1.63 -7.47
C VAL A 343 23.43 -3.09 -7.03
N VAL A 344 22.51 -3.41 -6.14
CA VAL A 344 22.34 -4.75 -5.57
C VAL A 344 21.45 -5.64 -6.43
N GLY A 345 20.56 -5.05 -7.23
CA GLY A 345 19.70 -5.76 -8.17
C GLY A 345 19.72 -5.11 -9.55
N ALA A 346 19.78 -5.92 -10.60
CA ALA A 346 19.69 -5.45 -11.98
C ALA A 346 18.88 -6.45 -12.79
N ARG A 347 17.71 -6.04 -13.30
CA ARG A 347 16.82 -6.93 -14.05
C ARG A 347 16.20 -6.25 -15.26
N VAL A 348 15.98 -7.05 -16.30
CA VAL A 348 15.17 -6.66 -17.47
C VAL A 348 13.75 -7.18 -17.27
N SER A 349 12.77 -6.29 -17.31
CA SER A 349 11.35 -6.65 -17.22
C SER A 349 10.86 -7.37 -18.48
N LYS A 350 9.71 -8.04 -18.41
CA LYS A 350 9.06 -8.67 -19.58
C LYS A 350 8.80 -7.69 -20.75
N LYS A 351 8.65 -6.40 -20.45
CA LYS A 351 8.46 -5.33 -21.45
C LYS A 351 9.77 -4.77 -22.01
N GLY A 352 10.92 -5.28 -21.56
CA GLY A 352 12.26 -4.86 -21.99
C GLY A 352 12.83 -3.65 -21.27
N ASN A 353 12.15 -3.11 -20.24
CA ASN A 353 12.70 -2.03 -19.41
C ASN A 353 13.73 -2.59 -18.42
N ILE A 354 14.75 -1.81 -18.07
CA ILE A 354 15.76 -2.15 -17.06
C ILE A 354 15.38 -1.50 -15.73
N LEU A 355 15.50 -2.28 -14.64
CA LEU A 355 15.34 -1.84 -13.27
C LEU A 355 16.62 -2.16 -12.51
N LEU A 356 17.25 -1.14 -11.94
CA LEU A 356 18.42 -1.25 -11.09
C LEU A 356 18.02 -0.85 -9.67
N ASN A 357 18.06 -1.80 -8.73
CA ASN A 357 17.75 -1.54 -7.33
C ASN A 357 19.03 -1.14 -6.61
N LEU A 358 18.97 -0.03 -5.86
CA LEU A 358 20.09 0.46 -5.07
C LEU A 358 19.91 0.09 -3.59
N ASP A 359 20.99 -0.39 -2.98
CA ASP A 359 21.18 -0.78 -1.57
C ASP A 359 20.28 -1.92 -1.04
N LYS A 360 19.01 -2.00 -1.45
CA LYS A 360 18.10 -3.10 -1.08
C LYS A 360 17.56 -3.83 -2.30
N GLN A 361 17.68 -5.16 -2.33
CA GLN A 361 17.16 -6.00 -3.39
C GLN A 361 15.64 -6.06 -3.37
N PHE A 362 15.08 -6.48 -4.51
CA PHE A 362 13.67 -6.84 -4.58
C PHE A 362 13.37 -8.04 -3.67
N PRO A 363 12.26 -8.03 -2.90
CA PRO A 363 11.15 -7.06 -2.91
C PRO A 363 11.27 -5.88 -1.94
N ASN A 364 12.36 -5.77 -1.19
CA ASN A 364 12.56 -4.75 -0.14
C ASN A 364 13.23 -3.48 -0.69
N GLN A 365 13.16 -3.22 -2.00
CA GLN A 365 13.88 -2.10 -2.61
C GLN A 365 13.43 -0.76 -2.05
N VAL A 366 14.41 0.07 -1.68
CA VAL A 366 14.17 1.44 -1.19
C VAL A 366 14.30 2.46 -2.31
N PHE A 367 15.15 2.18 -3.29
CA PHE A 367 15.39 3.04 -4.44
C PHE A 367 15.60 2.24 -5.72
N THR A 368 14.99 2.68 -6.82
CA THR A 368 15.10 2.04 -8.13
C THR A 368 15.48 3.07 -9.21
N VAL A 369 16.54 2.79 -9.96
CA VAL A 369 16.82 3.47 -11.23
C VAL A 369 16.10 2.71 -12.35
N PHE A 370 15.24 3.41 -13.09
CA PHE A 370 14.41 2.85 -14.15
C PHE A 370 14.82 3.39 -15.51
N ILE A 371 15.15 2.49 -16.44
CA ILE A 371 15.49 2.83 -17.83
C ILE A 371 14.45 2.18 -18.74
N LYS A 372 13.70 3.00 -19.46
CA LYS A 372 12.72 2.52 -20.44
C LYS A 372 13.42 1.81 -21.59
N LYS A 373 12.75 0.80 -22.17
CA LYS A 373 13.27 0.04 -23.32
C LYS A 373 13.71 0.96 -24.47
N GLU A 374 12.94 1.99 -24.79
CA GLU A 374 13.28 2.93 -25.86
C GLU A 374 14.57 3.74 -25.60
N ASN A 375 14.94 3.94 -24.33
CA ASN A 375 16.10 4.74 -23.94
C ASN A 375 17.39 3.92 -23.84
N ILE A 376 17.32 2.58 -23.92
CA ILE A 376 18.49 1.70 -23.84
C ILE A 376 19.49 1.98 -24.97
N VAL A 377 19.01 2.47 -26.12
CA VAL A 377 19.86 2.86 -27.26
C VAL A 377 20.81 4.01 -26.95
N ASN A 378 20.55 4.78 -25.89
CA ASN A 378 21.37 5.91 -25.44
C ASN A 378 22.48 5.48 -24.46
N PHE A 379 22.74 4.18 -24.33
CA PHE A 379 23.80 3.62 -23.51
C PHE A 379 24.77 2.83 -24.41
N ASN A 380 26.06 3.13 -24.30
CA ASN A 380 27.12 2.45 -25.05
C ASN A 380 27.51 1.09 -24.41
N TYR A 381 26.95 0.79 -23.24
CA TYR A 381 27.11 -0.45 -22.49
C TYR A 381 25.74 -1.03 -22.09
N LYS A 382 25.71 -2.31 -21.70
CA LYS A 382 24.50 -2.95 -21.13
C LYS A 382 24.37 -2.59 -19.63
N PRO A 383 23.44 -1.71 -19.23
CA PRO A 383 23.40 -1.21 -17.85
C PRO A 383 23.17 -2.30 -16.81
N GLU A 384 22.32 -3.28 -17.12
CA GLU A 384 22.01 -4.40 -16.23
C GLU A 384 23.19 -5.35 -16.00
N ALA A 385 24.16 -5.37 -16.92
CA ALA A 385 25.35 -6.21 -16.82
C ALA A 385 26.52 -5.44 -16.20
N LEU A 386 26.77 -4.20 -16.64
CA LEU A 386 27.93 -3.43 -16.20
C LEU A 386 27.75 -2.85 -14.79
N LEU A 387 26.55 -2.34 -14.47
CA LEU A 387 26.34 -1.57 -13.25
C LEU A 387 26.10 -2.46 -12.03
N LYS A 388 25.73 -3.73 -12.21
CA LYS A 388 25.46 -4.66 -11.10
C LYS A 388 26.70 -4.82 -10.21
N GLY A 389 26.52 -4.64 -8.90
CA GLY A 389 27.57 -4.72 -7.89
C GLY A 389 28.44 -3.46 -7.78
N LYS A 390 28.22 -2.44 -8.61
CA LYS A 390 28.97 -1.18 -8.53
C LYS A 390 28.22 -0.14 -7.69
N ILE A 391 28.97 0.78 -7.10
CA ILE A 391 28.41 2.01 -6.56
C ILE A 391 28.18 2.96 -7.73
N ILE A 392 26.97 3.49 -7.85
CA ILE A 392 26.63 4.49 -8.86
C ILE A 392 26.04 5.73 -8.19
N CYS A 393 26.20 6.86 -8.85
CA CYS A 393 25.50 8.10 -8.56
C CYS A 393 24.68 8.49 -9.80
N ALA A 394 23.35 8.42 -9.68
CA ALA A 394 22.42 8.74 -10.74
C ALA A 394 21.78 10.12 -10.50
N LYS A 395 21.76 10.97 -11.51
CA LYS A 395 21.14 12.30 -11.45
C LYS A 395 19.83 12.31 -12.21
N GLY A 396 18.78 12.84 -11.58
CA GLY A 396 17.49 13.01 -12.22
C GLY A 396 16.40 13.39 -11.23
N LYS A 397 15.16 13.33 -11.71
CA LYS A 397 13.98 13.54 -10.87
C LYS A 397 13.58 12.23 -10.22
N VAL A 398 13.28 12.30 -8.93
CA VAL A 398 12.78 11.17 -8.15
C VAL A 398 11.27 11.27 -7.99
N ILE A 399 10.58 10.16 -8.20
CA ILE A 399 9.15 10.04 -7.94
C ILE A 399 8.89 8.85 -7.03
N ASP A 400 7.82 8.92 -6.24
CA ASP A 400 7.33 7.72 -5.55
C ASP A 400 6.53 6.88 -6.56
N GLN A 401 7.04 5.69 -6.87
CA GLN A 401 6.34 4.71 -7.67
C GLN A 401 6.01 3.49 -6.81
N SER A 402 4.73 3.37 -6.43
CA SER A 402 4.24 2.22 -5.65
C SER A 402 4.96 2.01 -4.30
N GLY A 403 5.39 3.10 -3.65
CA GLY A 403 6.06 3.07 -2.34
C GLY A 403 7.59 2.95 -2.46
N VAL A 404 8.11 2.89 -3.68
CA VAL A 404 9.53 2.81 -3.99
C VAL A 404 9.96 4.10 -4.66
N VAL A 405 11.00 4.74 -4.12
CA VAL A 405 11.58 5.94 -4.74
C VAL A 405 12.23 5.51 -6.05
N THR A 406 11.78 6.11 -7.15
CA THR A 406 12.18 5.70 -8.50
C THR A 406 12.69 6.90 -9.29
N MET A 407 13.84 6.74 -9.95
CA MET A 407 14.44 7.74 -10.82
C MET A 407 14.44 7.24 -12.26
N TYR A 408 13.90 8.03 -13.18
CA TYR A 408 13.92 7.72 -14.61
C TYR A 408 15.19 8.26 -15.24
N ILE A 409 15.89 7.39 -15.98
CA ILE A 409 17.12 7.75 -16.68
C ILE A 409 16.92 7.55 -18.19
N GLU A 410 17.34 8.56 -18.95
CA GLU A 410 17.18 8.59 -20.41
C GLU A 410 18.47 8.28 -21.17
N ASN A 411 19.64 8.51 -20.57
CA ASN A 411 20.94 8.28 -21.19
C ASN A 411 22.03 8.05 -20.14
N GLU A 412 23.18 7.56 -20.59
CA GLU A 412 24.30 7.18 -19.73
C GLU A 412 24.94 8.34 -18.96
N ASN A 413 24.91 9.59 -19.48
CA ASN A 413 25.56 10.74 -18.84
C ASN A 413 24.94 11.10 -17.48
N ALA A 414 23.72 10.65 -17.22
CA ALA A 414 23.05 10.82 -15.95
C ALA A 414 23.52 9.82 -14.88
N ILE A 415 24.34 8.82 -15.23
CA ILE A 415 24.89 7.83 -14.30
C ILE A 415 26.42 7.98 -14.24
N ARG A 416 26.96 8.12 -13.04
CA ARG A 416 28.40 8.04 -12.79
C ARG A 416 28.70 6.81 -11.94
N ILE A 417 29.62 5.98 -12.40
CA ILE A 417 30.17 4.88 -11.61
C ILE A 417 31.19 5.49 -10.65
N GLN A 418 31.11 5.13 -9.37
CA GLN A 418 32.14 5.43 -8.37
C GLN A 418 33.08 4.23 -8.30
N ASP A 419 34.37 4.48 -8.41
CA ASP A 419 35.43 3.46 -8.32
C ASP A 419 35.77 3.10 -6.87
#